data_AF-A0A9Q9JCH5-F1
#
_entry.id   AF-A0A9Q9JCH5-F1
#
_cell.length_a   1.000
_cell.length_b   1.000
_cell.length_c   1.000
_cell.angle_alpha   90.00
_cell.angle_beta   90.00
_cell.angle_gamma   90.00
#
_symmetry.space_group_name_H-M   'P 1'
#
loop_
_entity.id
_entity.type
_entity.pdbx_description
1 polymer ?
#
loop_
_entity_poly.entity_id
_entity_poly.type
_entity_poly.pdbx_seq_one_letter_code
_entity_poly.pdbx_strand_id
1 'polypeptide(L)'
;MITPFNFSSLPRTPWKNGGGETREIVSVPSPDADAPFLWRASIATLEHDGPFSRFSGIDRVITLIEGQPLWLRGEGIHHHLRRWEPWAFSGEWALGSEGISAPGLDFNIMTQRTRAAAQVSVVSGEQHPGNEGIAWVLQGCWQLAGERYDARSGLWWQSQSPGALIPLSPDARLLLTGITRR
;
A
#
# COMPACT_ATOMS: atom_id res chain seq x y z
N MET A 1 -1.96 0.76 19.18
CA MET A 1 -1.62 -0.59 18.69
C MET A 1 -0.53 -0.47 17.64
N ILE A 2 0.50 -1.30 17.71
CA ILE A 2 1.53 -1.46 16.67
C ILE A 2 1.55 -2.96 16.34
N THR A 3 1.42 -3.30 15.07
CA THR A 3 1.27 -4.69 14.63
C THR A 3 2.25 -4.99 13.51
N PRO A 4 3.21 -5.90 13.74
CA PRO A 4 4.12 -6.33 12.69
C PRO A 4 3.43 -7.22 11.66
N PHE A 5 3.97 -7.27 10.45
CA PHE A 5 3.57 -8.23 9.44
C PHE A 5 4.77 -8.67 8.59
N ASN A 6 4.65 -9.84 7.98
CA ASN A 6 5.57 -10.33 6.95
C ASN A 6 4.75 -10.78 5.74
N PHE A 7 5.17 -10.44 4.53
CA PHE A 7 4.46 -10.79 3.30
C PHE A 7 4.11 -12.28 3.21
N SER A 8 5.02 -13.15 3.63
CA SER A 8 4.86 -14.61 3.51
C SER A 8 3.77 -15.17 4.42
N SER A 9 3.43 -14.48 5.52
CA SER A 9 2.41 -14.91 6.47
C SER A 9 1.05 -14.23 6.28
N LEU A 10 0.95 -13.24 5.38
CA LEU A 10 -0.33 -12.59 5.10
C LEU A 10 -1.29 -13.55 4.40
N PRO A 11 -2.58 -13.57 4.79
CA PRO A 11 -3.58 -14.43 4.17
C PRO A 11 -3.78 -14.05 2.70
N ARG A 12 -3.92 -15.07 1.85
CA ARG A 12 -4.09 -14.91 0.40
C ARG A 12 -5.54 -15.08 0.01
N THR A 13 -6.07 -14.10 -0.72
CA THR A 13 -7.41 -14.16 -1.31
C THR A 13 -7.30 -14.09 -2.83
N PRO A 14 -7.48 -15.21 -3.55
CA PRO A 14 -7.49 -15.23 -5.01
C PRO A 14 -8.59 -14.34 -5.57
N TRP A 15 -8.34 -13.68 -6.69
CA TRP A 15 -9.37 -12.91 -7.39
C TRP A 15 -10.34 -13.83 -8.13
N LYS A 16 -11.61 -13.45 -8.17
CA LYS A 16 -12.66 -14.23 -8.86
C LYS A 16 -12.39 -14.42 -10.36
N ASN A 17 -11.65 -13.50 -10.99
CA ASN A 17 -11.30 -13.56 -12.41
C ASN A 17 -10.00 -14.35 -12.69
N GLY A 18 -9.31 -14.85 -11.66
CA GLY A 18 -8.04 -15.56 -11.81
C GLY A 18 -6.85 -14.69 -12.24
N GLY A 19 -7.00 -13.35 -12.28
CA GLY A 19 -5.93 -12.44 -12.74
C GLY A 19 -4.83 -12.15 -11.72
N GLY A 20 -4.94 -12.73 -10.52
CA GLY A 20 -4.03 -12.50 -9.40
C GLY A 20 -4.69 -12.78 -8.05
N GLU A 21 -4.12 -12.19 -7.00
CA GLU A 21 -4.60 -12.33 -5.64
C GLU A 21 -4.33 -11.08 -4.80
N THR A 22 -5.01 -10.97 -3.66
CA THR A 22 -4.78 -9.93 -2.67
C THR A 22 -4.37 -10.55 -1.34
N ARG A 23 -3.34 -9.94 -0.72
CA ARG A 23 -2.97 -10.13 0.68
C ARG A 23 -3.34 -8.87 1.45
N GLU A 24 -4.38 -8.95 2.27
CA GLU A 24 -4.74 -7.86 3.16
C GLU A 24 -3.72 -7.76 4.30
N ILE A 25 -3.21 -6.54 4.55
CA ILE A 25 -2.34 -6.27 5.70
C ILE A 25 -3.20 -5.83 6.89
N VAL A 26 -4.11 -4.89 6.64
CA VAL A 26 -5.02 -4.34 7.65
C VAL A 26 -6.23 -3.70 6.97
N SER A 27 -7.39 -3.85 7.59
CA SER A 27 -8.62 -3.11 7.28
C SER A 27 -9.16 -2.49 8.56
N VAL A 28 -9.13 -1.17 8.65
CA VAL A 28 -9.61 -0.42 9.80
C VAL A 28 -11.09 -0.09 9.59
N PRO A 29 -11.98 -0.45 10.53
CA PRO A 29 -13.41 -0.24 10.36
C PRO A 29 -13.75 1.25 10.28
N SER A 30 -14.75 1.58 9.46
CA SER A 30 -15.34 2.91 9.48
C SER A 30 -16.26 3.07 10.69
N PRO A 31 -16.37 4.27 11.29
CA PRO A 31 -17.46 4.57 12.21
C PRO A 31 -18.83 4.63 11.52
N ASP A 32 -18.86 4.76 10.19
CA ASP A 32 -20.08 4.70 9.38
C ASP A 32 -20.37 3.23 9.01
N ALA A 33 -21.54 2.73 9.40
CA ALA A 33 -21.92 1.33 9.20
C ALA A 33 -22.02 0.94 7.72
N ASP A 34 -22.27 1.91 6.83
CA ASP A 34 -22.41 1.67 5.39
C ASP A 34 -21.07 1.72 4.64
N ALA A 35 -19.99 2.19 5.29
CA ALA A 35 -18.67 2.27 4.70
C ALA A 35 -17.84 1.01 5.00
N PRO A 36 -17.19 0.40 4.00
CA PRO A 36 -16.51 -0.89 4.18
C PRO A 36 -15.28 -0.81 5.11
N PHE A 37 -14.66 0.37 5.20
CA PHE A 37 -13.49 0.65 6.04
C PHE A 37 -13.27 2.16 6.13
N LEU A 38 -12.59 2.61 7.20
CA LEU A 38 -11.99 3.94 7.27
C LEU A 38 -10.74 3.99 6.37
N TRP A 39 -9.88 2.98 6.48
CA TRP A 39 -8.78 2.76 5.55
C TRP A 39 -8.37 1.29 5.51
N ARG A 40 -7.79 0.88 4.38
CA ARG A 40 -7.34 -0.50 4.14
C ARG A 40 -6.00 -0.48 3.41
N ALA A 41 -5.05 -1.28 3.88
CA ALA A 41 -3.78 -1.52 3.20
C ALA A 41 -3.69 -2.99 2.77
N SER A 42 -3.22 -3.22 1.55
CA SER A 42 -3.11 -4.56 0.96
C SER A 42 -1.98 -4.63 -0.06
N ILE A 43 -1.47 -5.82 -0.31
CA ILE A 43 -0.60 -6.14 -1.44
C ILE A 43 -1.40 -6.92 -2.48
N ALA A 44 -1.38 -6.50 -3.74
CA ALA A 44 -1.92 -7.29 -4.84
C ALA A 44 -0.79 -7.92 -5.66
N THR A 45 -0.99 -9.17 -6.06
CA THR A 45 -0.14 -9.86 -7.03
C THR A 45 -0.71 -9.65 -8.43
N LEU A 46 0.09 -9.04 -9.29
CA LEU A 46 -0.24 -8.69 -10.67
C LEU A 46 0.30 -9.78 -11.58
N GLU A 47 -0.56 -10.68 -12.08
CA GLU A 47 -0.14 -11.77 -12.99
C GLU A 47 -0.58 -11.51 -14.43
N HIS A 48 -1.77 -10.92 -14.61
CA HIS A 48 -2.35 -10.66 -15.92
C HIS A 48 -2.96 -9.25 -15.97
N ASP A 49 -3.02 -8.69 -17.17
CA ASP A 49 -3.76 -7.45 -17.45
C ASP A 49 -5.25 -7.63 -17.09
N GLY A 50 -5.85 -6.60 -16.52
CA GLY A 50 -7.24 -6.68 -16.10
C GLY A 50 -7.79 -5.41 -15.46
N PRO A 51 -9.13 -5.33 -15.35
CA PRO A 51 -9.79 -4.19 -14.76
C PRO A 51 -9.57 -4.13 -13.24
N PHE A 52 -9.46 -2.91 -12.72
CA PHE A 52 -9.43 -2.65 -11.30
C PHE A 52 -10.86 -2.53 -10.76
N SER A 53 -11.09 -3.05 -9.56
CA SER A 53 -12.36 -2.83 -8.85
C SER A 53 -12.56 -1.35 -8.54
N ARG A 54 -13.81 -0.88 -8.73
CA ARG A 54 -14.23 0.49 -8.42
C ARG A 54 -14.74 0.59 -6.99
N PHE A 55 -14.43 1.70 -6.34
CA PHE A 55 -14.82 2.00 -4.96
C PHE A 55 -15.30 3.45 -4.84
N SER A 56 -16.61 3.64 -4.65
CA SER A 56 -17.20 4.95 -4.45
C SER A 56 -16.83 5.54 -3.09
N GLY A 57 -16.49 6.83 -3.07
CA GLY A 57 -16.11 7.57 -1.87
C GLY A 57 -14.70 7.26 -1.35
N ILE A 58 -13.89 6.49 -2.09
CA ILE A 58 -12.58 6.02 -1.63
C ILE A 58 -11.45 6.64 -2.44
N ASP A 59 -10.46 7.23 -1.76
CA ASP A 59 -9.19 7.61 -2.38
C ASP A 59 -8.20 6.45 -2.30
N ARG A 60 -7.47 6.21 -3.39
CA ARG A 60 -6.48 5.14 -3.51
C ARG A 60 -5.10 5.72 -3.79
N VAL A 61 -4.08 5.11 -3.20
CA VAL A 61 -2.69 5.27 -3.65
C VAL A 61 -2.12 3.89 -3.93
N ILE A 62 -1.67 3.68 -5.15
CA ILE A 62 -0.99 2.46 -5.58
C ILE A 62 0.52 2.72 -5.67
N THR A 63 1.34 1.72 -5.39
CA THR A 63 2.78 1.76 -5.60
C THR A 63 3.24 0.40 -6.10
N LEU A 64 3.85 0.34 -7.28
CA LEU A 64 4.50 -0.89 -7.75
C LEU A 64 5.73 -1.16 -6.87
N ILE A 65 5.68 -2.19 -6.03
CA ILE A 65 6.75 -2.51 -5.09
C ILE A 65 7.73 -3.55 -5.65
N GLU A 66 7.25 -4.43 -6.53
CA GLU A 66 8.04 -5.43 -7.25
C GLU A 66 7.50 -5.67 -8.67
N GLY A 67 8.38 -6.06 -9.59
CA GLY A 67 8.02 -6.33 -10.99
C GLY A 67 8.48 -5.23 -11.96
N GLN A 68 8.04 -5.36 -13.21
CA GLN A 68 8.34 -4.41 -14.29
C GLN A 68 7.27 -3.30 -14.34
N PRO A 69 7.64 -2.09 -14.81
CA PRO A 69 6.66 -1.03 -15.03
C PRO A 69 5.53 -1.49 -15.95
N LEU A 70 4.32 -1.01 -15.66
CA LEU A 70 3.11 -1.29 -16.43
C LEU A 70 2.26 -0.02 -16.59
N TRP A 71 1.23 -0.08 -17.42
CA TRP A 71 0.33 1.04 -17.64
C TRP A 71 -0.96 0.88 -16.85
N LEU A 72 -1.42 1.96 -16.23
CA LEU A 72 -2.80 2.09 -15.75
C LEU A 72 -3.56 2.95 -16.74
N ARG A 73 -4.56 2.34 -17.39
CA ARG A 73 -5.38 2.97 -18.43
C ARG A 73 -6.82 3.15 -17.99
N GLY A 74 -7.41 4.26 -18.40
CA GLY A 74 -8.82 4.56 -18.25
C GLY A 74 -9.23 5.69 -19.18
N GLU A 75 -10.46 6.18 -19.03
CA GLU A 75 -10.96 7.30 -19.83
C GLU A 75 -10.09 8.56 -19.63
N GLY A 76 -9.33 8.93 -20.65
CA GLY A 76 -8.37 10.06 -20.60
C GLY A 76 -7.17 9.83 -19.68
N ILE A 77 -7.00 8.63 -19.12
CA ILE A 77 -5.92 8.29 -18.18
C ILE A 77 -4.94 7.35 -18.85
N HIS A 78 -3.67 7.74 -18.84
CA HIS A 78 -2.55 6.96 -19.34
C HIS A 78 -1.36 7.16 -18.40
N HIS A 79 -1.35 6.41 -17.29
CA HIS A 79 -0.33 6.53 -16.27
C HIS A 79 0.66 5.39 -16.35
N HIS A 80 1.96 5.70 -16.42
CA HIS A 80 3.04 4.72 -16.39
C HIS A 80 3.40 4.43 -14.94
N LEU A 81 2.92 3.32 -14.39
CA LEU A 81 3.20 2.93 -13.01
C LEU A 81 4.61 2.35 -12.93
N ARG A 82 5.54 3.14 -12.39
CA ARG A 82 6.94 2.77 -12.20
C ARG A 82 7.20 2.27 -10.78
N ARG A 83 8.27 1.48 -10.66
CA ARG A 83 8.65 0.90 -9.37
C ARG A 83 8.93 2.00 -8.36
N TRP A 84 8.30 1.90 -7.20
CA TRP A 84 8.47 2.79 -6.04
C TRP A 84 8.01 4.24 -6.25
N GLU A 85 7.17 4.48 -7.26
CA GLU A 85 6.53 5.77 -7.48
C GLU A 85 5.06 5.67 -7.03
N PRO A 86 4.67 6.23 -5.87
CA PRO A 86 3.28 6.23 -5.45
C PRO A 86 2.43 7.09 -6.38
N TRP A 87 1.26 6.57 -6.76
CA TRP A 87 0.31 7.31 -7.59
C TRP A 87 -1.07 7.31 -6.97
N ALA A 88 -1.60 8.51 -6.74
CA ALA A 88 -2.90 8.74 -6.13
C ALA A 88 -3.99 8.88 -7.20
N PHE A 89 -5.16 8.28 -6.95
CA PHE A 89 -6.30 8.33 -7.86
C PHE A 89 -7.62 8.08 -7.11
N SER A 90 -8.72 8.49 -7.75
CA SER A 90 -10.08 8.25 -7.24
C SER A 90 -10.45 6.77 -7.41
N GLY A 91 -10.98 6.14 -6.37
CA GLY A 91 -11.39 4.73 -6.40
C GLY A 91 -12.49 4.43 -7.42
N GLU A 92 -13.25 5.44 -7.84
CA GLU A 92 -14.32 5.38 -8.84
C GLU A 92 -13.81 5.27 -10.27
N TRP A 93 -12.55 5.63 -10.51
CA TRP A 93 -12.00 5.64 -11.85
C TRP A 93 -12.01 4.24 -12.45
N ALA A 94 -12.49 4.16 -13.69
CA ALA A 94 -12.48 2.95 -14.50
C ALA A 94 -11.07 2.69 -15.02
N LEU A 95 -10.23 2.06 -14.18
CA LEU A 95 -8.86 1.73 -14.54
C LEU A 95 -8.69 0.23 -14.87
N GLY A 96 -7.72 -0.06 -15.73
CA GLY A 96 -7.18 -1.40 -15.94
C GLY A 96 -5.66 -1.37 -16.06
N SER A 97 -5.02 -2.48 -15.70
CA SER A 97 -3.60 -2.70 -16.00
C SER A 97 -3.41 -3.13 -17.46
N GLU A 98 -2.35 -2.64 -18.07
CA GLU A 98 -1.88 -3.06 -19.39
C GLU A 98 -0.36 -3.23 -19.43
N GLY A 99 0.10 -4.27 -20.11
CA GLY A 99 1.52 -4.54 -20.33
C GLY A 99 2.21 -5.31 -19.22
N ILE A 100 1.48 -6.08 -18.40
CA ILE A 100 2.09 -6.99 -17.44
C ILE A 100 2.83 -8.11 -18.19
N SER A 101 4.16 -8.03 -18.18
CA SER A 101 5.04 -8.99 -18.87
C SER A 101 5.58 -10.08 -17.94
N ALA A 102 5.50 -9.89 -16.62
CA ALA A 102 5.93 -10.83 -15.60
C ALA A 102 5.21 -10.54 -14.27
N PRO A 103 5.08 -11.52 -13.36
CA PRO A 103 4.45 -11.30 -12.06
C PRO A 103 5.07 -10.13 -11.29
N GLY A 104 4.21 -9.26 -10.77
CA GLY A 104 4.58 -8.11 -9.96
C GLY A 104 3.78 -8.05 -8.66
N LEU A 105 4.20 -7.16 -7.77
CA LEU A 105 3.47 -6.83 -6.55
C LEU A 105 3.23 -5.32 -6.51
N ASP A 106 1.99 -4.93 -6.22
CA ASP A 106 1.67 -3.56 -5.84
C ASP A 106 1.26 -3.47 -4.36
N PHE A 107 1.61 -2.34 -3.74
CA PHE A 107 1.01 -1.90 -2.49
C PHE A 107 -0.16 -0.98 -2.84
N ASN A 108 -1.28 -1.17 -2.16
CA ASN A 108 -2.47 -0.33 -2.32
C ASN A 108 -2.97 0.11 -0.94
N ILE A 109 -3.03 1.42 -0.72
CA ILE A 109 -3.71 2.03 0.43
C ILE A 109 -5.00 2.69 -0.06
N MET A 110 -6.08 2.45 0.66
CA MET A 110 -7.41 2.95 0.36
C MET A 110 -7.94 3.70 1.58
N THR A 111 -8.50 4.88 1.40
CA THR A 111 -9.04 5.71 2.50
C THR A 111 -10.44 6.21 2.17
N GLN A 112 -11.33 6.21 3.16
CA GLN A 112 -12.63 6.86 3.05
C GLN A 112 -12.43 8.37 2.95
N ARG A 113 -12.63 8.94 1.76
CA ARG A 113 -12.28 10.32 1.40
C ARG A 113 -12.85 11.35 2.38
N THR A 114 -14.06 11.13 2.89
CA THR A 114 -14.74 12.07 3.80
C THR A 114 -14.24 12.01 5.24
N ARG A 115 -13.38 11.05 5.59
CA ARG A 115 -12.99 10.73 6.97
C ARG A 115 -11.48 10.54 7.16
N ALA A 116 -10.73 10.29 6.09
CA ALA A 116 -9.29 10.07 6.17
C ALA A 116 -8.60 10.46 4.87
N ALA A 117 -7.29 10.67 4.96
CA ALA A 117 -6.38 10.85 3.84
C ALA A 117 -5.07 10.08 4.09
N ALA A 118 -4.47 9.56 3.03
CA ALA A 118 -3.17 8.90 3.06
C ALA A 118 -2.11 9.77 2.38
N GLN A 119 -0.97 9.96 3.04
CA GLN A 119 0.24 10.51 2.44
C GLN A 119 1.26 9.37 2.30
N VAL A 120 1.64 9.05 1.07
CA VAL A 120 2.56 7.95 0.77
C VAL A 120 3.86 8.49 0.22
N SER A 121 4.98 7.97 0.71
CA SER A 121 6.31 8.34 0.24
C SER A 121 7.27 7.15 0.32
N VAL A 122 8.25 7.12 -0.57
CA VAL A 122 9.40 6.22 -0.47
C VAL A 122 10.58 7.01 0.11
N VAL A 123 11.12 6.52 1.20
CA VAL A 123 12.15 7.22 2.00
C VAL A 123 13.37 6.34 2.22
N SER A 124 14.52 6.98 2.44
CA SER A 124 15.81 6.31 2.70
C SER A 124 16.49 6.78 3.98
N GLY A 125 15.99 7.84 4.62
CA GLY A 125 16.52 8.40 5.86
C GLY A 125 15.58 8.16 7.04
N GLU A 126 16.07 8.43 8.24
CA GLU A 126 15.29 8.32 9.48
C GLU A 126 13.96 9.08 9.40
N GLN A 127 12.88 8.46 9.88
CA GLN A 127 11.54 9.04 9.91
C GLN A 127 10.92 9.03 11.30
N HIS A 128 10.06 10.01 11.58
CA HIS A 128 9.30 10.13 12.81
C HIS A 128 7.79 10.24 12.48
N PRO A 129 7.13 9.11 12.19
CA PRO A 129 5.72 9.12 11.80
C PRO A 129 4.79 9.53 12.97
N GLY A 130 3.61 10.03 12.61
CA GLY A 130 2.52 10.30 13.55
C GLY A 130 1.86 9.03 14.11
N ASN A 131 0.66 9.18 14.64
CA ASN A 131 -0.01 8.15 15.44
C ASN A 131 -0.76 7.07 14.64
N GLU A 132 -0.84 7.19 13.31
CA GLU A 132 -1.52 6.22 12.46
C GLU A 132 -0.85 6.11 11.10
N GLY A 133 -0.63 4.87 10.65
CA GLY A 133 0.08 4.63 9.41
C GLY A 133 0.53 3.19 9.22
N ILE A 134 1.28 2.99 8.15
CA ILE A 134 1.90 1.72 7.79
C ILE A 134 3.26 1.97 7.14
N ALA A 135 4.21 1.10 7.45
CA ALA A 135 5.55 1.09 6.91
C ALA A 135 5.85 -0.29 6.34
N TRP A 136 6.34 -0.33 5.11
CA TRP A 136 6.78 -1.54 4.41
C TRP A 136 8.23 -1.40 3.97
N VAL A 137 9.09 -2.34 4.35
CA VAL A 137 10.48 -2.38 3.91
C VAL A 137 10.55 -2.86 2.46
N LEU A 138 10.87 -1.94 1.55
CA LEU A 138 11.03 -2.23 0.13
C LEU A 138 12.39 -2.86 -0.16
N GLN A 139 13.43 -2.35 0.47
CA GLN A 139 14.81 -2.79 0.28
C GLN A 139 15.64 -2.56 1.53
N GLY A 140 16.68 -3.37 1.71
CA GLY A 140 17.65 -3.23 2.78
C GLY A 140 17.06 -3.65 4.13
N CYS A 141 17.57 -3.04 5.18
CA CYS A 141 17.22 -3.34 6.56
C CYS A 141 16.80 -2.05 7.28
N TRP A 142 15.77 -2.12 8.13
CA TRP A 142 15.29 -1.00 8.94
C TRP A 142 15.08 -1.43 10.39
N GLN A 143 15.22 -0.49 11.31
CA GLN A 143 14.72 -0.61 12.68
C GLN A 143 13.34 0.06 12.74
N LEU A 144 12.30 -0.68 13.10
CA LEU A 144 10.94 -0.17 13.27
C LEU A 144 10.46 -0.57 14.67
N ALA A 145 10.01 0.40 15.48
CA ALA A 145 9.60 0.15 16.87
C ALA A 145 10.64 -0.61 17.72
N GLY A 146 11.94 -0.34 17.48
CA GLY A 146 13.06 -0.96 18.20
C GLY A 146 13.55 -2.31 17.65
N GLU A 147 12.82 -2.90 16.71
CA GLU A 147 13.12 -4.23 16.16
C GLU A 147 13.61 -4.13 14.71
N ARG A 148 14.41 -5.10 14.26
CA ARG A 148 14.93 -5.17 12.89
C ARG A 148 13.89 -5.79 11.94
N TYR A 149 13.71 -5.16 10.78
CA TYR A 149 12.87 -5.61 9.67
C TYR A 149 13.69 -5.63 8.37
N ASP A 150 13.59 -6.74 7.64
CA ASP A 150 14.17 -6.88 6.31
C ASP A 150 13.08 -6.68 5.22
N ALA A 151 13.48 -6.67 3.94
CA ALA A 151 12.56 -6.49 2.83
C ALA A 151 11.36 -7.46 2.87
N ARG A 152 10.20 -6.98 2.38
CA ARG A 152 8.89 -7.68 2.42
C ARG A 152 8.31 -7.89 3.82
N SER A 153 8.71 -7.06 4.78
CA SER A 153 8.12 -7.00 6.11
C SER A 153 7.86 -5.56 6.53
N GLY A 154 7.17 -5.38 7.65
CA GLY A 154 6.87 -4.04 8.14
C GLY A 154 5.95 -4.06 9.34
N LEU A 155 5.38 -2.90 9.64
CA LEU A 155 4.39 -2.74 10.69
C LEU A 155 3.33 -1.71 10.31
N TRP A 156 2.14 -1.87 10.87
CA TRP A 156 1.10 -0.84 10.86
C TRP A 156 0.77 -0.45 12.29
N TRP A 157 0.25 0.76 12.47
CA TRP A 157 -0.04 1.28 13.80
C TRP A 157 -1.27 2.19 13.82
N GLN A 158 -1.86 2.31 15.00
CA GLN A 158 -3.00 3.17 15.31
C GLN A 158 -2.90 3.70 16.74
N SER A 159 -3.36 4.94 16.92
CA SER A 159 -3.47 5.66 18.21
C SER A 159 -2.15 5.89 18.95
N GLN A 160 -1.01 5.48 18.41
CA GLN A 160 0.32 5.71 18.98
C GLN A 160 1.38 5.60 17.88
N SER A 161 2.38 6.48 17.91
CA SER A 161 3.54 6.40 17.00
C SER A 161 4.42 5.19 17.34
N PRO A 162 5.03 4.51 16.34
CA PRO A 162 6.06 3.49 16.55
C PRO A 162 7.42 4.09 16.98
N GLY A 163 7.53 5.41 17.13
CA GLY A 163 8.80 6.10 17.35
C GLY A 163 9.61 6.22 16.06
N ALA A 164 10.93 6.38 16.20
CA ALA A 164 11.83 6.55 15.06
C ALA A 164 11.89 5.27 14.19
N LEU A 165 11.80 5.46 12.87
CA LEU A 165 12.05 4.42 11.87
C LEU A 165 13.43 4.68 11.26
N ILE A 166 14.39 3.80 11.50
CA ILE A 166 15.81 4.08 11.26
C ILE A 166 16.34 3.13 10.18
N PRO A 167 16.96 3.61 9.08
CA PRO A 167 17.62 2.74 8.11
C PRO A 167 18.85 2.08 8.75
N LEU A 168 19.01 0.77 8.56
CA LEU A 168 20.13 -0.03 9.08
C LEU A 168 21.12 -0.45 7.97
N SER A 169 20.81 -0.18 6.70
CA SER A 169 21.70 -0.46 5.56
C SER A 169 21.76 0.73 4.59
N PRO A 170 22.84 0.88 3.79
CA PRO A 170 22.98 2.00 2.84
C PRO A 170 21.93 2.00 1.72
N ASP A 171 21.43 0.83 1.35
CA ASP A 171 20.42 0.62 0.31
C ASP A 171 18.98 0.64 0.86
N ALA A 172 18.80 0.95 2.14
CA ALA A 172 17.52 0.94 2.83
C ALA A 172 16.49 1.83 2.11
N ARG A 173 15.33 1.24 1.78
CA ARG A 173 14.16 1.94 1.24
C ARG A 173 12.90 1.49 1.98
N LEU A 174 12.13 2.45 2.45
CA LEU A 174 10.87 2.23 3.16
C LEU A 174 9.73 2.89 2.39
N LEU A 175 8.65 2.16 2.15
CA LEU A 175 7.38 2.74 1.76
C LEU A 175 6.65 3.13 3.04
N LEU A 176 6.52 4.43 3.28
CA LEU A 176 5.88 4.98 4.46
C LEU A 176 4.56 5.63 4.07
N THR A 177 3.48 5.23 4.75
CA THR A 177 2.17 5.84 4.66
C THR A 177 1.77 6.44 6.00
N GLY A 178 1.55 7.75 6.04
CA GLY A 178 0.89 8.42 7.16
C GLY A 178 -0.61 8.56 6.89
N ILE A 179 -1.44 8.31 7.89
CA ILE A 179 -2.90 8.49 7.81
C ILE A 179 -3.31 9.70 8.66
N THR A 180 -4.07 10.60 8.05
CA THR A 180 -4.70 11.74 8.75
C THR A 180 -6.21 11.55 8.74
N ARG A 181 -6.83 11.50 9.92
CA ARG A 181 -8.29 11.49 10.06
C ARG A 181 -8.87 12.90 9.85
N ARG A 182 -10.10 12.98 9.34
CA ARG A 182 -10.86 14.21 9.05
C ARG A 182 -12.10 14.29 9.95
#